data_AF-A0A662C409-F1
#
_entry.id   AF-A0A662C409-F1
#
_cell.length_a   1.000
_cell.length_b   1.000
_cell.length_c   1.000
_cell.angle_alpha   90.00
_cell.angle_beta   90.00
_cell.angle_gamma   90.00
#
_symmetry.space_group_name_H-M   'P 1'
#
loop_
_entity.id
_entity.type
_entity.pdbx_description
1 polymer ?
#
loop_
_entity_poly.entity_id
_entity_poly.type
_entity_poly.pdbx_seq_one_letter_code
_entity_poly.pdbx_strand_id
1 'polypeptide(L)' 'MNEKIINIEENLPHKVSMVICLKCLNRWISVRPEKTKLIDLECSECGQGFAIETGEIIDDKI' A
#
# COMPACT_ATOMS: atom_id res chain seq x y z
N MET A 1 13.63 -25.62 25.61
CA MET A 1 13.45 -24.81 24.38
C MET A 1 12.29 -23.88 24.64
N ASN A 2 12.50 -22.57 24.64
CA ASN A 2 11.40 -21.60 24.67
C ASN A 2 11.04 -21.28 23.23
N GLU A 3 9.89 -21.78 22.78
CA GLU A 3 9.36 -21.45 21.46
C GLU A 3 8.74 -20.06 21.55
N LYS A 4 9.39 -19.07 20.92
CA LYS A 4 8.86 -17.72 20.83
C LYS A 4 7.81 -17.72 19.73
N ILE A 5 6.53 -17.62 20.11
CA ILE A 5 5.43 -17.43 19.15
C ILE A 5 5.61 -16.04 18.52
N ILE A 6 5.80 -16.00 17.21
CA ILE A 6 5.96 -14.77 16.41
C ILE A 6 4.70 -14.61 15.56
N ASN A 7 4.10 -13.43 15.60
CA ASN A 7 2.99 -13.09 14.72
C ASN A 7 3.53 -12.87 13.29
N ILE A 8 3.18 -13.75 12.37
CA ILE A 8 3.65 -13.71 10.98
C ILE A 8 3.09 -12.49 10.24
N GLU A 9 1.87 -12.07 10.58
CA GLU A 9 1.17 -10.99 9.87
C GLU A 9 1.85 -9.63 10.10
N GLU A 10 2.41 -9.42 11.29
CA GLU A 10 3.20 -8.23 11.65
C GLU A 10 4.52 -8.11 10.89
N ASN A 11 4.97 -9.18 10.24
CA ASN A 11 6.28 -9.25 9.57
C ASN A 11 6.17 -9.45 8.06
N LEU A 12 4.97 -9.41 7.47
CA LEU A 12 4.82 -9.50 6.03
C LEU A 12 5.31 -8.22 5.36
N PRO A 13 6.25 -8.29 4.38
CA PRO A 13 6.74 -7.11 3.68
C PRO A 13 5.60 -6.40 2.96
N HIS A 14 5.31 -5.19 3.42
CA HIS A 14 4.31 -4.32 2.84
C HIS A 14 4.90 -2.94 2.60
N LYS A 15 4.28 -2.22 1.67
CA LYS A 15 4.57 -0.83 1.38
C LYS A 15 3.36 -0.01 1.76
N VAL A 16 3.60 1.04 2.51
CA VAL A 16 2.64 2.11 2.76
C VAL A 16 3.07 3.35 2.00
N SER A 17 2.16 3.87 1.18
CA SER A 17 2.42 5.11 0.45
C SER A 17 1.13 5.84 0.11
N MET A 18 1.22 7.18 0.05
CA MET A 18 0.16 8.00 -0.53
C MET A 18 0.13 7.77 -2.04
N VAL A 19 -1.04 7.46 -2.56
CA VAL A 19 -1.28 7.30 -4.00
C VAL A 19 -2.37 8.25 -4.47
N ILE A 20 -2.33 8.58 -5.76
CA ILE A 20 -3.32 9.39 -6.45
C ILE A 20 -3.80 8.68 -7.71
N CYS A 21 -5.10 8.72 -7.97
CA CYS A 21 -5.67 8.29 -9.24
C CYS A 21 -5.52 9.41 -10.28
N LEU A 22 -4.84 9.14 -11.40
CA LEU A 22 -4.65 10.11 -12.48
C LEU A 22 -5.94 10.45 -13.25
N LYS A 23 -7.01 9.69 -13.07
CA LYS A 23 -8.30 9.91 -13.75
C LYS A 23 -9.25 10.84 -12.99
N CYS A 24 -9.42 10.63 -11.68
CA CYS A 24 -10.33 11.43 -10.84
C CYS A 24 -9.62 12.28 -9.77
N LEU A 25 -8.29 12.19 -9.67
CA LEU A 25 -7.45 12.90 -8.70
C LEU A 25 -7.74 12.55 -7.23
N ASN A 26 -8.53 11.51 -6.96
CA ASN A 26 -8.74 11.01 -5.61
C ASN A 26 -7.40 10.50 -5.03
N ARG A 27 -7.15 10.81 -3.76
CA ARG A 27 -5.94 10.43 -3.03
C ARG A 27 -6.30 9.50 -1.87
N TRP A 28 -5.46 8.50 -1.61
CA TRP A 28 -5.62 7.63 -0.47
C TRP A 28 -4.29 7.04 -0.02
N ILE A 29 -4.25 6.58 1.23
CA ILE A 29 -3.13 5.80 1.77
C ILE A 29 -3.32 4.36 1.30
N SER A 30 -2.35 3.85 0.55
CA SER A 30 -2.33 2.46 0.11
C SER A 30 -1.40 1.66 1.00
N VAL A 31 -1.95 0.64 1.67
CA VAL A 31 -1.21 -0.43 2.34
C VAL A 31 -1.30 -1.66 1.45
N ARG A 32 -0.17 -2.19 1.00
CA ARG A 32 -0.15 -3.34 0.07
C ARG A 32 1.12 -4.18 0.21
N PRO A 33 1.09 -5.47 -0.15
CA PRO A 33 2.32 -6.26 -0.29
C PRO A 33 3.32 -5.54 -1.19
N GLU A 34 4.62 -5.60 -0.88
CA GLU A 34 5.66 -4.94 -1.69
C GLU A 34 5.64 -5.35 -3.16
N LYS A 35 5.15 -6.57 -3.45
CA LYS A 35 5.05 -7.12 -4.81
C LYS A 35 3.87 -6.57 -5.62
N THR A 36 2.92 -5.88 -4.99
CA THR A 36 1.74 -5.33 -5.67
C THR A 36 2.16 -4.15 -6.56
N LYS A 37 1.89 -4.26 -7.86
CA LYS A 37 2.19 -3.20 -8.83
C LYS A 37 1.13 -2.09 -8.73
N LEU A 38 1.53 -0.86 -9.03
CA LEU A 38 0.62 0.30 -9.03
C LEU A 38 -0.50 0.16 -10.07
N ILE A 39 -0.22 -0.51 -11.20
CA ILE A 39 -1.23 -0.79 -12.22
C ILE A 39 -2.33 -1.75 -11.72
N ASP A 40 -2.08 -2.49 -10.64
CA ASP A 40 -3.04 -3.41 -10.04
C ASP A 40 -3.86 -2.76 -8.92
N LEU A 41 -3.59 -1.50 -8.59
CA LEU A 41 -4.38 -0.76 -7.60
C LEU A 41 -5.67 -0.24 -8.22
N GLU A 42 -6.75 -0.40 -7.47
CA GLU A 42 -8.09 0.06 -7.81
C GLU A 42 -8.42 1.37 -7.10
N CYS A 43 -8.85 2.36 -7.88
CA CYS A 43 -9.53 3.54 -7.36
C CYS A 43 -11.02 3.22 -7.17
N SER A 44 -11.59 3.58 -6.01
CA SER A 44 -13.01 3.37 -5.69
C SER A 44 -13.98 3.90 -6.76
N GLU A 45 -13.59 4.97 -7.46
CA GLU A 45 -14.45 5.66 -8.43
C GLU A 45 -14.16 5.28 -9.89
N CYS A 46 -12.95 4.81 -10.18
CA CYS A 46 -12.44 4.69 -11.56
C CYS A 46 -12.03 3.27 -11.96
N GLY A 47 -11.90 2.37 -10.98
CA GLY A 47 -11.35 1.03 -11.18
C GLY A 47 -9.82 1.02 -11.24
N GLN A 48 -9.30 -0.04 -11.85
CA GLN A 48 -7.87 -0.38 -11.87
C GLN A 48 -7.06 0.44 -12.90
N GLY A 49 -5.77 0.64 -12.62
CA GLY A 49 -4.77 1.02 -13.64
C GLY A 49 -4.41 2.51 -13.72
N PHE A 50 -4.96 3.35 -12.85
CA PHE A 50 -4.73 4.80 -12.86
C PHE A 50 -3.97 5.32 -11.63
N ALA A 51 -3.58 4.45 -10.70
CA ALA A 51 -2.92 4.86 -9.47
C ALA A 51 -1.41 5.08 -9.67
N ILE A 52 -0.88 6.18 -9.12
CA ILE A 52 0.57 6.41 -8.97
C ILE A 52 0.89 6.84 -7.54
N GLU A 53 2.14 6.70 -7.12
CA GLU A 53 2.62 7.25 -5.85
C GLU A 53 2.87 8.75 -5.96
N THR A 54 2.59 9.50 -4.90
CA THR A 54 2.84 10.95 -4.85
C THR A 54 4.26 11.32 -4.41
N GLY A 55 5.05 10.33 -3.97
CA GLY A 55 6.41 10.52 -3.43
C GLY A 55 6.45 10.89 -1.94
N GLU A 56 5.29 10.99 -1.28
CA GLU A 56 5.20 11.17 0.16
C GLU A 56 5.49 9.84 0.87
N ILE A 57 6.51 9.84 1.73
CA ILE A 57 6.92 8.68 2.53
C ILE A 57 6.07 8.69 3.81
N ILE A 58 5.24 7.67 3.98
CA ILE A 58 4.50 7.42 5.21
C ILE A 58 5.29 6.34 5.95
N ASP A 59 5.94 6.70 7.07
CA ASP A 59 6.72 5.77 7.88
C ASP A 59 5.76 5.01 8.82
N ASP A 60 5.77 3.68 8.79
CA ASP A 60 4.87 2.82 9.60
C ASP A 60 5.27 2.74 11.09
N LYS A 61 6.27 3.51 11.52
CA LYS A 61 6.68 3.62 12.93
C LYS A 61 5.80 4.62 13.67
N ILE A 62 4.53 4.27 13.85
CA ILE A 62 3.61 4.96 14.79
C ILE A 62 3.57 4.17 16.10
#